data_AF-A0A7K5HJQ0-F1
#
_entry.id   AF-A0A7K5HJQ0-F1
#
_cell.length_a   1.000
_cell.length_b   1.000
_cell.length_c   1.000
_cell.angle_alpha   90.00
_cell.angle_beta   90.00
_cell.angle_gamma   90.00
#
_symmetry.space_group_name_H-M   'P 1'
#
loop_
_entity.id
_entity.type
_entity.pdbx_description
1 polymer ?
#
loop_
_entity_poly.entity_id
_entity_poly.type
_entity_poly.pdbx_seq_one_letter_code
_entity_poly.pdbx_strand_id
1 'polypeptide(L)'
;RVPVMTEVAARQALLHFVASQCCYGSRAAGELVIRRLRHLRMYRYRLETFSESRLSEWAFEPFTKPGAANPPGDPPLDLWDMEVGVPPLFQGQTRRCRVPRSAQVRDCHRCHGHGRSKCRVCHGAGRTRCVTCKGSRWRLKQQKRCQLCSGTGRKRCNTCSGRGSKTCATCQGEKKLQHFKQLVVTWKNNVFEFISEHQLNFPGELLSKVSGENIFKDENVVVYPIIDFPDSEISLASQRAIAEHSTAFATSSRILWQRQTVELIPITEVHYQYSGKPYLYYIYGLENKVYVLDYPERCCCSCTIV
;
A
#
# COMPACT_ATOMS: atom_id res chain seq x y z
N ARG A 1 10.73 -13.93 -29.01
CA ARG A 1 9.89 -14.19 -30.20
C ARG A 1 8.52 -14.59 -29.71
N VAL A 2 7.53 -13.71 -29.83
CA VAL A 2 6.12 -14.06 -29.63
C VAL A 2 5.74 -15.19 -30.59
N PRO A 3 5.18 -16.32 -30.10
CA PRO A 3 4.68 -17.37 -30.97
C PRO A 3 3.50 -16.86 -31.80
N VAL A 4 3.49 -17.18 -33.09
CA VAL A 4 2.39 -16.84 -33.99
C VAL A 4 1.16 -17.64 -33.58
N MET A 5 0.04 -16.95 -33.33
CA MET A 5 -1.23 -17.59 -32.96
C MET A 5 -1.73 -18.45 -34.13
N THR A 6 -1.95 -19.74 -33.88
CA THR A 6 -2.51 -20.68 -34.87
C THR A 6 -4.02 -20.80 -34.68
N GLU A 7 -4.73 -21.30 -35.71
CA GLU A 7 -6.18 -21.55 -35.60
C GLU A 7 -6.52 -22.55 -34.48
N VAL A 8 -5.68 -23.58 -34.30
CA VAL A 8 -5.85 -24.58 -33.25
C VAL A 8 -5.72 -23.94 -31.87
N ALA A 9 -4.67 -23.15 -31.64
CA ALA A 9 -4.46 -22.44 -30.39
C ALA A 9 -5.58 -21.42 -30.12
N ALA A 10 -6.03 -20.71 -31.17
CA ALA A 10 -7.11 -19.74 -31.06
C ALA A 10 -8.44 -20.39 -30.65
N ARG A 11 -8.76 -21.56 -31.21
CA ARG A 11 -9.94 -22.33 -30.84
C ARG A 11 -9.86 -22.88 -29.42
N GLN A 12 -8.70 -23.41 -29.03
CA GLN A 12 -8.48 -23.92 -27.67
C GLN A 12 -8.63 -22.82 -26.61
N ALA A 13 -8.08 -21.62 -26.86
CA ALA A 13 -8.23 -20.47 -25.98
C ALA A 13 -9.71 -20.10 -25.80
N LEU A 14 -10.49 -20.05 -26.89
CA LEU A 14 -11.91 -19.76 -26.83
C LEU A 14 -12.70 -20.84 -26.06
N LEU A 15 -12.42 -22.12 -26.30
CA LEU A 15 -13.07 -23.23 -25.59
C LEU A 15 -12.83 -23.16 -24.08
N HIS A 16 -11.59 -22.89 -23.67
CA HIS A 16 -11.23 -22.71 -22.26
C HIS A 16 -11.96 -21.51 -21.64
N PHE A 17 -12.04 -20.39 -22.38
CA PHE A 17 -12.80 -19.22 -21.94
C PHE A 17 -14.29 -19.52 -21.80
N VAL A 18 -14.93 -20.13 -22.80
CA VAL A 18 -16.36 -20.50 -22.76
C VAL A 18 -16.66 -21.44 -21.60
N ALA A 19 -15.79 -22.41 -21.32
CA ALA A 19 -15.95 -23.32 -20.18
C ALA A 19 -15.93 -22.60 -18.82
N SER A 20 -15.28 -21.43 -18.73
CA SER A 20 -15.27 -20.59 -17.53
C SER A 20 -16.50 -19.70 -17.38
N GLN A 21 -17.35 -19.59 -18.41
CA GLN A 21 -18.53 -18.72 -18.43
C GLN A 21 -19.81 -19.56 -18.24
N CYS A 22 -20.60 -19.24 -17.23
CA CYS A 22 -21.78 -20.03 -16.86
C CYS A 22 -22.89 -20.03 -17.93
N CYS A 23 -22.95 -19.01 -18.79
CA CYS A 23 -24.04 -18.80 -19.74
C CYS A 23 -23.65 -19.02 -21.19
N TYR A 24 -22.44 -19.50 -21.49
CA TYR A 24 -21.97 -19.67 -22.88
C TYR A 24 -22.07 -21.12 -23.33
N GLY A 25 -22.81 -21.39 -24.41
CA GLY A 25 -22.91 -22.71 -25.02
C GLY A 25 -21.58 -23.13 -25.66
N SER A 26 -21.14 -24.38 -25.46
CA SER A 26 -19.86 -24.88 -25.99
C SER A 26 -19.90 -25.21 -27.48
N ARG A 27 -21.10 -25.38 -28.06
CA ARG A 27 -21.28 -25.81 -29.45
C ARG A 27 -20.75 -24.78 -30.44
N ALA A 28 -21.05 -23.50 -30.23
CA ALA A 28 -20.52 -22.45 -31.08
C ALA A 28 -18.99 -22.38 -31.10
N ALA A 29 -18.32 -22.54 -29.95
CA ALA A 29 -16.86 -22.59 -29.88
C ALA A 29 -16.26 -23.84 -30.55
N GLY A 30 -16.98 -24.98 -30.51
CA GLY A 30 -16.58 -26.22 -31.17
C GLY A 30 -16.74 -26.20 -32.68
N GLU A 31 -17.86 -25.68 -33.18
CA GLU A 31 -18.28 -25.75 -34.59
C GLU A 31 -17.94 -24.50 -35.42
N LEU A 32 -17.44 -23.42 -34.80
CA LEU A 32 -17.08 -22.21 -35.54
C LEU A 32 -16.05 -22.50 -36.65
N VAL A 33 -16.08 -21.66 -37.69
CA VAL A 33 -15.08 -21.66 -38.76
C VAL A 33 -14.29 -20.37 -38.67
N ILE A 34 -13.00 -20.46 -38.34
CA ILE A 34 -12.10 -19.31 -38.37
C ILE A 34 -11.90 -18.91 -39.83
N ARG A 35 -12.09 -17.63 -40.13
CA ARG A 35 -11.93 -17.06 -41.48
C ARG A 35 -10.64 -16.28 -41.61
N ARG A 36 -10.22 -15.59 -40.55
CA ARG A 36 -9.02 -14.75 -40.55
C ARG A 36 -8.47 -14.58 -39.15
N LEU A 37 -7.16 -14.70 -39.02
CA LEU A 37 -6.38 -14.26 -37.87
C LEU A 37 -5.65 -12.97 -38.24
N ARG A 38 -5.93 -11.88 -37.54
CA ARG A 38 -5.20 -10.61 -37.70
C ARG A 38 -4.35 -10.38 -36.46
N HIS A 39 -3.04 -10.52 -36.62
CA HIS A 39 -2.09 -10.26 -35.53
C HIS A 39 -1.82 -8.76 -35.45
N LEU A 40 -1.99 -8.21 -34.25
CA LEU A 40 -1.78 -6.83 -33.91
C LEU A 40 -0.60 -6.74 -32.94
N ARG A 41 0.22 -5.72 -33.13
CA ARG A 41 1.36 -5.42 -32.27
C ARG A 41 0.99 -4.21 -31.43
N MET A 42 0.83 -4.42 -30.13
CA MET A 42 0.66 -3.32 -29.18
C MET A 42 1.91 -3.17 -28.34
N TYR A 43 2.32 -1.93 -28.14
CA TYR A 43 3.45 -1.62 -27.28
C TYR A 43 2.96 -1.03 -25.97
N ARG A 44 3.51 -1.53 -24.86
CA ARG A 44 3.35 -0.97 -23.54
C ARG A 44 4.68 -0.41 -23.08
N TYR A 45 4.71 0.89 -22.85
CA TYR A 45 5.83 1.58 -22.23
C TYR A 45 5.58 1.68 -20.72
N ARG A 46 6.62 1.40 -19.93
CA ARG A 46 6.61 1.65 -18.48
C ARG A 46 7.89 2.37 -18.06
N LEU A 47 7.73 3.40 -17.24
CA LEU A 47 8.82 4.04 -16.51
C LEU A 47 8.61 3.82 -15.01
N GLU A 48 9.50 3.07 -14.41
CA GLU A 48 9.59 2.88 -12.97
C GLU A 48 10.64 3.84 -12.40
N THR A 49 10.26 4.66 -11.43
CA THR A 49 11.16 5.60 -10.75
C THR A 49 11.18 5.31 -9.27
N PHE A 50 12.33 4.80 -8.84
CA PHE A 50 12.63 4.52 -7.46
C PHE A 50 13.16 5.79 -6.79
N SER A 51 12.35 6.33 -5.87
CA SER A 51 12.65 7.59 -5.19
C SER A 51 12.71 7.43 -3.68
N GLU A 52 13.49 8.31 -3.05
CA GLU A 52 13.66 8.42 -1.61
C GLU A 52 13.13 9.77 -1.13
N SER A 53 12.30 9.75 -0.09
CA SER A 53 11.84 10.95 0.61
C SER A 53 12.21 10.85 2.09
N ARG A 54 12.58 12.00 2.68
CA ARG A 54 12.96 12.11 4.09
C ARG A 54 12.13 13.16 4.77
N LEU A 55 11.63 12.84 5.97
CA LEU A 55 10.97 13.80 6.85
C LEU A 55 11.44 13.61 8.29
N SER A 56 11.36 14.68 9.08
CA SER A 56 11.68 14.63 10.50
C SER A 56 10.43 14.82 11.35
N GLU A 57 10.28 13.98 12.37
CA GLU A 57 9.22 14.07 13.36
C GLU A 57 9.81 14.00 14.77
N TRP A 58 9.13 14.57 15.76
CA TRP A 58 9.54 14.43 17.16
C TRP A 58 8.96 13.16 17.77
N ALA A 59 9.82 12.37 18.41
CA ALA A 59 9.43 11.18 19.19
C ALA A 59 9.94 11.30 20.63
N PHE A 60 9.43 10.46 21.53
CA PHE A 60 9.86 10.43 22.92
C PHE A 60 9.80 9.03 23.53
N GLU A 61 10.64 8.77 24.52
CA GLU A 61 10.65 7.55 25.32
C GLU A 61 10.93 7.81 26.81
N PRO A 62 10.56 6.89 27.72
CA PRO A 62 10.98 6.96 29.12
C PRO A 62 12.51 7.05 29.25
N PHE A 63 12.99 8.01 30.05
CA PHE A 63 14.42 8.18 30.25
C PHE A 63 14.92 7.29 31.39
N THR A 64 15.62 6.19 31.07
CA THR A 64 16.01 5.15 32.05
C THR A 64 17.46 5.23 32.55
N LYS A 65 18.33 6.08 31.97
CA LYS A 65 19.76 6.15 32.37
C LYS A 65 20.31 7.58 32.51
N PRO A 66 20.67 8.02 33.73
CA PRO A 66 21.54 9.17 33.93
C PRO A 66 23.01 8.71 33.80
N GLY A 67 23.47 8.46 32.57
CA GLY A 67 24.79 7.86 32.36
C GLY A 67 25.32 8.06 30.95
N ALA A 68 25.41 9.31 30.54
CA ALA A 68 26.26 9.86 29.47
C ALA A 68 25.68 11.26 29.19
N ALA A 69 26.17 12.27 29.92
CA ALA A 69 26.05 13.62 29.40
C ALA A 69 26.83 13.63 28.09
N ASN A 70 26.12 13.70 26.95
CA ASN A 70 26.82 13.95 25.71
C ASN A 70 27.61 15.26 25.93
N PRO A 71 28.91 15.31 25.60
CA PRO A 71 29.67 16.55 25.68
C PRO A 71 28.93 17.64 24.90
N PRO A 72 29.20 18.94 25.18
CA PRO A 72 28.67 20.03 24.36
C PRO A 72 29.03 19.71 22.91
N GLY A 73 28.01 19.34 22.13
CA GLY A 73 28.18 18.64 20.87
C GLY A 73 27.74 19.52 19.73
N ASP A 74 28.40 19.34 18.58
CA ASP A 74 28.03 19.99 17.32
C ASP A 74 26.53 19.83 17.03
N PRO A 75 25.96 20.75 16.22
CA PRO A 75 24.56 20.68 15.82
C PRO A 75 24.13 19.28 15.31
N PRO A 76 22.84 18.92 15.48
CA PRO A 76 22.28 17.72 14.87
C PRO A 76 22.57 17.69 13.36
N LEU A 77 22.89 16.50 12.84
CA LEU A 77 23.15 16.30 11.41
C LEU A 77 21.94 16.72 10.56
N ASP A 78 22.21 17.16 9.32
CA ASP A 78 21.16 17.35 8.34
C ASP A 78 20.48 16.00 8.04
N LEU A 79 19.21 16.05 7.65
CA LEU A 79 18.45 14.84 7.36
C LEU A 79 19.04 14.07 6.19
N TRP A 80 19.65 14.73 5.22
CA TRP A 80 20.24 14.09 4.03
C TRP A 80 21.66 13.57 4.27
N ASP A 81 22.38 14.09 5.26
CA ASP A 81 23.71 13.60 5.66
C ASP A 81 23.65 12.27 6.43
N MET A 82 22.44 11.87 6.85
CA MET A 82 22.22 10.58 7.53
C MET A 82 22.40 9.42 6.56
N GLU A 83 23.38 8.56 6.82
CA GLU A 83 23.53 7.31 6.07
C GLU A 83 22.44 6.31 6.50
N VAL A 84 21.56 5.97 5.58
CA VAL A 84 20.52 4.96 5.77
C VAL A 84 20.60 3.97 4.62
N GLY A 85 20.78 2.69 4.93
CA GLY A 85 20.92 1.65 3.90
C GLY A 85 19.69 1.57 3.00
N VAL A 86 19.92 1.77 1.70
CA VAL A 86 18.89 1.70 0.65
C VAL A 86 18.40 0.24 0.52
N PRO A 87 17.08 -0.01 0.48
CA PRO A 87 16.53 -1.35 0.25
C PRO A 87 16.80 -1.84 -1.18
N PRO A 88 16.46 -3.11 -1.52
CA PRO A 88 16.49 -3.56 -2.90
C PRO A 88 15.71 -2.61 -3.82
N LEU A 89 16.30 -2.29 -4.98
CA LEU A 89 15.72 -1.34 -5.92
C LEU A 89 14.31 -1.78 -6.36
N PHE A 90 13.44 -0.79 -6.59
CA PHE A 90 12.05 -0.98 -7.00
C PHE A 90 11.13 -1.65 -5.96
N GLN A 91 11.59 -1.81 -4.71
CA GLN A 91 10.77 -2.30 -3.60
C GLN A 91 10.48 -1.19 -2.59
N GLY A 92 9.20 -0.94 -2.33
CA GLY A 92 8.78 0.07 -1.35
C GLY A 92 9.16 -0.31 0.08
N GLN A 93 9.72 0.63 0.83
CA GLN A 93 10.04 0.44 2.25
C GLN A 93 9.99 1.77 3.01
N THR A 94 9.66 1.71 4.30
CA THR A 94 9.82 2.84 5.22
C THR A 94 10.72 2.42 6.38
N ARG A 95 11.73 3.25 6.70
CA ARG A 95 12.59 3.07 7.87
C ARG A 95 12.49 4.29 8.78
N ARG A 96 12.66 4.03 10.08
CA ARG A 96 12.66 5.04 11.13
C ARG A 96 13.95 4.91 11.91
N CYS A 97 14.70 5.99 12.04
CA CYS A 97 15.93 6.01 12.83
C CYS A 97 16.00 7.28 13.69
N ARG A 98 16.67 7.17 14.84
CA ARG A 98 16.91 8.32 15.72
C ARG A 98 18.00 9.18 15.09
N VAL A 99 17.75 10.49 14.96
CA VAL A 99 18.76 11.44 14.54
C VAL A 99 19.79 11.58 15.68
N PRO A 100 21.09 11.28 15.44
CA PRO A 100 22.13 11.40 16.44
C PRO A 100 22.16 12.79 17.07
N ARG A 101 22.48 12.86 18.37
CA ARG A 101 22.63 14.12 19.13
C ARG A 101 21.39 15.03 19.15
N SER A 102 20.23 14.58 18.69
CA SER A 102 18.98 15.34 18.73
C SER A 102 18.20 15.21 20.06
N ALA A 103 18.69 14.34 20.95
CA ALA A 103 17.96 13.96 22.14
C ALA A 103 18.02 15.03 23.25
N GLN A 104 16.87 15.36 23.83
CA GLN A 104 16.69 16.32 24.90
C GLN A 104 15.87 15.68 26.02
N VAL A 105 16.36 15.75 27.25
CA VAL A 105 15.64 15.23 28.41
C VAL A 105 14.76 16.33 28.98
N ARG A 106 13.47 16.04 29.13
CA ARG A 106 12.48 16.95 29.71
C ARG A 106 11.65 16.21 30.76
N ASP A 107 11.04 16.96 31.66
CA ASP A 107 10.07 16.36 32.58
C ASP A 107 8.89 15.78 31.80
N CYS A 108 8.36 14.65 32.30
CA CYS A 108 7.25 14.00 31.64
C CYS A 108 6.05 14.94 31.57
N HIS A 109 5.66 15.32 30.36
CA HIS A 109 4.53 16.23 30.10
C HIS A 109 3.19 15.71 30.67
N ARG A 110 3.09 14.39 30.94
CA ARG A 110 1.87 13.77 31.46
C ARG A 110 1.76 13.79 32.98
N CYS A 111 2.87 13.71 33.70
CA CYS A 111 2.89 13.68 35.16
C CYS A 111 3.71 14.82 35.78
N HIS A 112 4.20 15.77 34.99
CA HIS A 112 5.01 16.91 35.42
C HIS A 112 6.15 16.52 36.37
N GLY A 113 6.90 15.46 36.03
CA GLY A 113 8.01 14.98 36.86
C GLY A 113 7.62 14.15 38.09
N HIS A 114 6.33 13.89 38.36
CA HIS A 114 5.93 13.12 39.54
C HIS A 114 6.09 11.59 39.39
N GLY A 115 6.17 11.06 38.17
CA GLY A 115 6.26 9.62 37.88
C GLY A 115 4.96 8.84 38.15
N ARG A 116 3.96 9.51 38.74
CA ARG A 116 2.64 8.96 39.07
C ARG A 116 1.55 9.96 38.73
N SER A 117 0.36 9.46 38.43
CA SER A 117 -0.85 10.25 38.21
C SER A 117 -1.91 9.91 39.24
N LYS A 118 -2.70 10.90 39.66
CA LYS A 118 -3.83 10.69 40.59
C LYS A 118 -4.78 9.65 39.98
N CYS A 119 -5.20 8.69 40.79
CA CYS A 119 -6.18 7.70 40.33
C CYS A 119 -7.48 8.42 40.00
N ARG A 120 -7.92 8.34 38.73
CA ARG A 120 -9.15 8.99 38.26
C ARG A 120 -10.42 8.51 38.98
N VAL A 121 -10.39 7.31 39.55
CA VAL A 121 -11.57 6.68 40.19
C VAL A 121 -11.75 7.12 41.64
N CYS A 122 -10.65 7.30 42.40
CA CYS A 122 -10.72 7.73 43.80
C CYS A 122 -10.18 9.16 44.02
N HIS A 123 -9.78 9.86 42.96
CA HIS A 123 -9.23 11.22 42.97
C HIS A 123 -8.09 11.42 44.00
N GLY A 124 -7.21 10.44 44.18
CA GLY A 124 -6.13 10.51 45.17
C GLY A 124 -6.46 9.90 46.54
N ALA A 125 -7.72 9.67 46.88
CA ALA A 125 -8.12 9.25 48.23
C ALA A 125 -7.77 7.79 48.59
N GLY A 126 -7.38 6.96 47.62
CA GLY A 126 -7.16 5.51 47.81
C GLY A 126 -8.41 4.70 48.14
N ARG A 127 -9.55 5.36 48.38
CA ARG A 127 -10.83 4.73 48.69
C ARG A 127 -11.95 5.34 47.86
N THR A 128 -12.89 4.52 47.42
CA THR A 128 -14.10 4.93 46.68
C THR A 128 -15.32 4.79 47.56
N ARG A 129 -16.39 5.54 47.25
CA ARG A 129 -17.67 5.42 47.96
C ARG A 129 -18.19 3.99 47.84
N CYS A 130 -18.61 3.40 48.97
CA CYS A 130 -19.16 2.05 48.95
C CYS A 130 -20.42 2.05 48.09
N VAL A 131 -20.45 1.19 47.06
CA VAL A 131 -21.59 1.09 46.13
C VAL A 131 -22.86 0.62 46.84
N THR A 132 -22.74 -0.23 47.85
CA THR A 132 -23.87 -0.84 48.55
C THR A 132 -24.55 0.12 49.54
N CYS A 133 -23.78 0.91 50.29
CA CYS A 133 -24.35 1.85 51.26
C CYS A 133 -24.30 3.30 50.78
N LYS A 134 -23.76 3.59 49.59
CA LYS A 134 -23.60 4.95 49.04
C LYS A 134 -22.96 5.94 50.02
N GLY A 135 -22.10 5.48 50.93
CA GLY A 135 -21.47 6.32 51.96
C GLY A 135 -22.20 6.38 53.31
N SER A 136 -23.44 5.88 53.42
CA SER A 136 -24.25 5.94 54.65
C SER A 136 -23.76 5.06 55.79
N ARG A 137 -22.76 4.18 55.56
CA ARG A 137 -22.20 3.21 56.52
C ARG A 137 -23.16 2.08 56.94
N TRP A 138 -24.46 2.23 56.69
CA TRP A 138 -25.52 1.30 57.06
C TRP A 138 -26.30 0.82 55.82
N ARG A 139 -26.89 -0.38 55.86
CA ARG A 139 -27.83 -0.80 54.82
C ARG A 139 -29.23 -0.30 55.17
N LEU A 140 -29.78 0.61 54.36
CA LEU A 140 -31.10 1.24 54.60
C LEU A 140 -32.22 0.21 54.83
N LYS A 141 -32.18 -0.94 54.15
CA LYS A 141 -33.21 -1.99 54.29
C LYS A 141 -33.09 -2.87 55.54
N GLN A 142 -31.94 -2.89 56.24
CA GLN A 142 -31.66 -3.90 57.27
C GLN A 142 -31.16 -3.30 58.60
N GLN A 143 -30.98 -1.98 58.69
CA GLN A 143 -30.40 -1.26 59.85
C GLN A 143 -29.09 -1.88 60.41
N LYS A 144 -28.38 -2.69 59.62
CA LYS A 144 -27.11 -3.32 59.99
C LYS A 144 -25.94 -2.58 59.37
N ARG A 145 -24.81 -2.58 60.09
CA ARG A 145 -23.52 -2.06 59.60
C ARG A 145 -23.22 -2.68 58.24
N CYS A 146 -22.87 -1.85 57.26
CA CYS A 146 -22.62 -2.34 55.91
C CYS A 146 -21.39 -3.26 55.91
N GLN A 147 -21.60 -4.56 55.78
CA GLN A 147 -20.54 -5.59 55.76
C GLN A 147 -19.56 -5.37 54.60
N LEU A 148 -20.07 -4.95 53.44
CA LEU A 148 -19.22 -4.62 52.30
C LEU A 148 -18.34 -3.38 52.56
N CYS A 149 -18.47 -2.57 53.60
CA CYS A 149 -17.44 -1.57 53.88
C CYS A 149 -16.96 -1.62 55.33
N SER A 150 -17.34 -2.66 56.04
CA SER A 150 -17.19 -2.77 57.49
C SER A 150 -17.59 -1.45 58.17
N GLY A 151 -18.71 -0.85 57.76
CA GLY A 151 -19.22 0.44 58.30
C GLY A 151 -18.36 1.68 58.05
N THR A 152 -17.32 1.64 57.23
CA THR A 152 -16.50 2.82 56.92
C THR A 152 -17.15 3.73 55.86
N GLY A 153 -18.20 3.27 55.18
CA GLY A 153 -18.87 3.99 54.09
C GLY A 153 -18.06 4.05 52.78
N ARG A 154 -16.80 3.59 52.79
CA ARG A 154 -15.88 3.61 51.66
C ARG A 154 -15.17 2.27 51.51
N LYS A 155 -14.76 1.91 50.30
CA LYS A 155 -13.97 0.71 50.02
C LYS A 155 -12.61 1.08 49.46
N ARG A 156 -11.61 0.22 49.67
CA ARG A 156 -10.31 0.33 48.99
C ARG A 156 -10.56 0.42 47.49
N CYS A 157 -9.96 1.41 46.84
CA CYS A 157 -10.10 1.57 45.41
C CYS A 157 -9.37 0.41 44.73
N ASN A 158 -10.10 -0.45 44.01
CA ASN A 158 -9.52 -1.58 43.28
C ASN A 158 -8.57 -1.08 42.18
N THR A 159 -8.94 0.00 41.49
CA THR A 159 -8.20 0.54 40.36
C THR A 159 -6.78 0.98 40.70
N CYS A 160 -6.53 1.54 41.89
CA CYS A 160 -5.17 1.88 42.36
C CYS A 160 -4.68 0.99 43.50
N SER A 161 -5.41 -0.08 43.82
CA SER A 161 -5.14 -0.95 44.97
C SER A 161 -4.94 -0.17 46.27
N GLY A 162 -5.73 0.88 46.50
CA GLY A 162 -5.60 1.71 47.70
C GLY A 162 -4.52 2.78 47.69
N ARG A 163 -3.63 2.84 46.70
CA ARG A 163 -2.50 3.78 46.66
C ARG A 163 -2.88 5.23 46.35
N GLY A 164 -4.10 5.49 45.89
CA GLY A 164 -4.56 6.83 45.48
C GLY A 164 -3.96 7.33 44.17
N SER A 165 -2.88 6.74 43.69
CA SER A 165 -2.18 7.08 42.45
C SER A 165 -1.86 5.83 41.63
N LYS A 166 -1.59 6.02 40.34
CA LYS A 166 -1.07 5.00 39.43
C LYS A 166 0.26 5.46 38.87
N THR A 167 1.17 4.52 38.59
CA THR A 167 2.39 4.78 37.82
C THR A 167 2.02 5.45 36.50
N CYS A 168 2.75 6.49 36.12
CA CYS A 168 2.53 7.18 34.86
C CYS A 168 2.80 6.21 33.70
N ALA A 169 1.84 6.01 32.80
CA ALA A 169 2.03 5.12 31.66
C ALA A 169 3.04 5.70 30.64
N THR A 170 3.10 7.02 30.51
CA THR A 170 3.95 7.72 29.52
C THR A 170 5.43 7.62 29.85
N CYS A 171 5.83 7.88 31.11
CA CYS A 171 7.22 7.75 31.55
C CYS A 171 7.52 6.48 32.33
N GLN A 172 6.53 5.59 32.48
CA GLN A 172 6.65 4.31 33.21
C GLN A 172 7.15 4.41 34.67
N GLY A 173 7.15 5.61 35.26
CA GLY A 173 7.67 5.86 36.61
C GLY A 173 8.98 6.65 36.65
N GLU A 174 9.68 6.78 35.51
CA GLU A 174 10.99 7.44 35.37
C GLU A 174 10.96 8.96 35.57
N LYS A 175 9.77 9.57 35.64
CA LYS A 175 9.52 11.01 35.82
C LYS A 175 9.95 11.90 34.64
N LYS A 176 10.98 11.52 33.90
CA LYS A 176 11.51 12.24 32.73
C LYS A 176 11.27 11.46 31.43
N LEU A 177 11.25 12.20 30.32
CA LEU A 177 11.17 11.69 28.96
C LEU A 177 12.37 12.18 28.17
N GLN A 178 12.92 11.33 27.33
CA GLN A 178 13.90 11.71 26.32
C GLN A 178 13.16 11.96 25.01
N HIS A 179 13.10 13.22 24.59
CA HIS A 179 12.56 13.64 23.31
C HIS A 179 13.69 13.67 22.28
N PHE A 180 13.45 13.19 21.06
CA PHE A 180 14.47 13.18 20.00
C PHE A 180 13.83 13.40 18.64
N LYS A 181 14.60 13.90 17.68
CA LYS A 181 14.19 13.93 16.28
C LYS A 181 14.32 12.51 15.72
N GLN A 182 13.25 12.03 15.12
CA GLN A 182 13.18 10.77 14.40
C GLN A 182 13.14 11.08 12.90
N LEU A 183 14.10 10.53 12.17
CA LEU A 183 14.12 10.57 10.72
C LEU A 183 13.24 9.42 10.20
N VAL A 184 12.30 9.75 9.33
CA VAL A 184 11.49 8.78 8.59
C VAL A 184 11.91 8.84 7.14
N VAL A 185 12.51 7.76 6.66
CA VAL A 185 12.93 7.61 5.25
C VAL A 185 11.94 6.68 4.56
N THR A 186 11.40 7.13 3.43
CA THR A 186 10.43 6.35 2.64
C THR A 186 10.95 6.21 1.23
N TRP A 187 11.16 4.96 0.81
CA TRP A 187 11.44 4.58 -0.57
C TRP A 187 10.17 4.11 -1.26
N LYS A 188 9.93 4.63 -2.47
CA LYS A 188 8.76 4.26 -3.28
C LYS A 188 9.18 3.95 -4.71
N ASN A 189 8.51 2.97 -5.31
CA ASN A 189 8.56 2.75 -6.75
C ASN A 189 7.34 3.41 -7.37
N ASN A 190 7.56 4.43 -8.19
CA ASN A 190 6.50 5.18 -8.88
C ASN A 190 6.48 4.73 -10.33
N VAL A 191 5.32 4.27 -10.80
CA VAL A 191 5.19 3.66 -12.12
C VAL A 191 4.34 4.55 -13.00
N PHE A 192 4.90 4.98 -14.13
CA PHE A 192 4.16 5.53 -15.25
C PHE A 192 3.95 4.41 -16.28
N GLU A 193 2.73 4.29 -16.80
CA GLU A 193 2.37 3.32 -17.83
C GLU A 193 1.70 4.02 -19.00
N PHE A 194 2.10 3.65 -20.21
CA PHE A 194 1.47 4.07 -21.45
C PHE A 194 1.31 2.87 -22.37
N ILE A 195 0.19 2.79 -23.07
CA ILE A 195 -0.11 1.75 -24.03
C ILE A 195 -0.49 2.43 -25.34
N SER A 196 0.11 2.03 -26.46
CA SER A 196 -0.23 2.63 -27.75
C SER A 196 -1.65 2.25 -28.18
N GLU A 197 -2.58 3.18 -28.03
CA GLU A 197 -3.99 3.00 -28.39
C GLU A 197 -4.13 2.93 -29.91
N HIS A 198 -4.48 1.75 -30.39
CA HIS A 198 -4.97 1.57 -31.76
C HIS A 198 -6.50 1.54 -31.71
N GLN A 199 -7.17 2.08 -32.74
CA GLN A 199 -8.64 2.07 -32.89
C GLN A 199 -9.20 0.63 -32.97
N LEU A 200 -9.28 -0.04 -31.84
CA LEU A 200 -9.84 -1.37 -31.71
C LEU A 200 -11.11 -1.27 -30.89
N ASN A 201 -12.10 -2.11 -31.21
CA ASN A 201 -13.27 -2.33 -30.36
C ASN A 201 -12.88 -3.20 -29.15
N PHE A 202 -11.79 -2.84 -28.48
CA PHE A 202 -11.14 -3.61 -27.43
C PHE A 202 -10.84 -2.70 -26.23
N PRO A 203 -11.32 -3.01 -25.01
CA PRO A 203 -11.07 -2.18 -23.84
C PRO A 203 -9.59 -2.17 -23.43
N GLY A 204 -8.95 -1.01 -23.48
CA GLY A 204 -7.53 -0.85 -23.15
C GLY A 204 -7.18 -1.25 -21.72
N GLU A 205 -8.14 -1.17 -20.78
CA GLU A 205 -7.92 -1.53 -19.37
C GLU A 205 -7.56 -3.01 -19.19
N LEU A 206 -7.97 -3.88 -20.12
CA LEU A 206 -7.63 -5.30 -20.09
C LEU A 206 -6.12 -5.54 -20.29
N LEU A 207 -5.43 -4.62 -20.97
CA LEU A 207 -4.01 -4.73 -21.27
C LEU A 207 -3.14 -4.53 -20.04
N SER A 208 -3.60 -3.71 -19.08
CA SER A 208 -2.91 -3.53 -17.80
C SER A 208 -2.79 -4.85 -17.01
N LYS A 209 -3.67 -5.83 -17.27
CA LYS A 209 -3.80 -7.10 -16.53
C LYS A 209 -3.14 -8.31 -17.20
N VAL A 210 -2.34 -8.09 -18.24
CA VAL A 210 -1.63 -9.15 -18.97
C VAL A 210 -0.16 -8.81 -19.13
N SER A 211 0.65 -9.83 -19.39
CA SER A 211 2.08 -9.68 -19.70
C SER A 211 2.32 -9.61 -21.21
N GLY A 212 3.35 -8.85 -21.62
CA GLY A 212 3.90 -8.84 -22.96
C GLY A 212 5.35 -9.36 -22.98
N GLU A 213 5.89 -9.54 -24.19
CA GLU A 213 7.33 -9.84 -24.36
C GLU A 213 8.12 -8.54 -24.12
N ASN A 214 9.07 -8.55 -23.19
CA ASN A 214 9.97 -7.41 -23.01
C ASN A 214 10.94 -7.32 -24.19
N ILE A 215 10.81 -6.28 -25.01
CA ILE A 215 11.63 -6.05 -26.21
C ILE A 215 12.68 -4.96 -26.00
N PHE A 216 12.50 -4.15 -24.96
CA PHE A 216 13.44 -3.11 -24.57
C PHE A 216 13.45 -2.97 -23.05
N LYS A 217 14.65 -2.80 -22.51
CA LYS A 217 14.89 -2.53 -21.10
C LYS A 217 16.13 -1.66 -20.97
N ASP A 218 16.01 -0.58 -20.22
CA ASP A 218 17.10 0.32 -19.88
C ASP A 218 16.97 0.73 -18.40
N GLU A 219 18.10 0.85 -17.72
CA GLU A 219 18.18 1.16 -16.29
C GLU A 219 19.34 2.13 -16.03
N ASN A 220 19.06 3.23 -15.33
CA ASN A 220 20.07 4.24 -14.97
C ASN A 220 19.57 5.06 -13.76
N VAL A 221 20.40 5.92 -13.17
CA VAL A 221 19.96 6.87 -12.12
C VAL A 221 18.83 7.75 -12.64
N VAL A 222 19.03 8.32 -13.84
CA VAL A 222 18.01 8.97 -14.65
C VAL A 222 18.16 8.41 -16.06
N VAL A 223 17.08 7.87 -16.62
CA VAL A 223 17.11 7.30 -17.97
C VAL A 223 16.94 8.41 -19.02
N TYR A 224 17.47 8.17 -20.22
CA TYR A 224 17.27 9.06 -21.36
C TYR A 224 15.98 8.72 -22.10
N PRO A 225 15.30 9.70 -22.71
CA PRO A 225 14.16 9.42 -23.58
C PRO A 225 14.53 8.44 -24.69
N ILE A 226 13.64 7.50 -24.98
CA ILE A 226 13.79 6.61 -26.12
C ILE A 226 13.62 7.44 -27.40
N ILE A 227 14.64 7.40 -28.25
CA ILE A 227 14.65 8.05 -29.56
C ILE A 227 14.48 7.00 -30.67
N ASP A 228 13.87 7.41 -31.79
CA ASP A 228 13.74 6.62 -33.02
C ASP A 228 13.12 5.21 -32.82
N PHE A 229 12.25 5.05 -31.82
CA PHE A 229 11.47 3.82 -31.69
C PHE A 229 10.50 3.68 -32.89
N PRO A 230 10.30 2.46 -33.44
CA PRO A 230 9.45 2.28 -34.62
C PRO A 230 8.00 2.79 -34.47
N ASP A 231 7.48 2.79 -33.24
CA ASP A 231 6.22 3.44 -32.88
C ASP A 231 6.53 4.79 -32.20
N SER A 232 6.22 5.90 -32.88
CA SER A 232 6.54 7.26 -32.40
C SER A 232 5.84 7.61 -31.09
N GLU A 233 4.69 6.99 -30.80
CA GLU A 233 3.95 7.21 -29.55
C GLU A 233 4.76 6.74 -28.34
N ILE A 234 5.59 5.71 -28.48
CA ILE A 234 6.46 5.22 -27.42
C ILE A 234 7.58 6.22 -27.12
N SER A 235 8.19 6.80 -28.15
CA SER A 235 9.19 7.85 -27.98
C SER A 235 8.61 9.07 -27.27
N LEU A 236 7.40 9.50 -27.67
CA LEU A 236 6.69 10.62 -27.04
C LEU A 236 6.29 10.30 -25.59
N ALA A 237 5.79 9.09 -25.33
CA ALA A 237 5.42 8.65 -23.99
C ALA A 237 6.63 8.59 -23.06
N SER A 238 7.79 8.13 -23.56
CA SER A 238 9.05 8.13 -22.82
C SER A 238 9.48 9.55 -22.43
N GLN A 239 9.47 10.48 -23.38
CA GLN A 239 9.80 11.88 -23.12
C GLN A 239 8.86 12.50 -22.07
N ARG A 240 7.55 12.28 -22.20
CA ARG A 240 6.54 12.77 -21.25
C ARG A 240 6.74 12.19 -19.85
N ALA A 241 6.92 10.88 -19.75
CA ALA A 241 7.07 10.19 -18.46
C ALA A 241 8.30 10.67 -17.69
N ILE A 242 9.43 10.85 -18.38
CA ILE A 242 10.68 11.34 -17.77
C ILE A 242 10.50 12.79 -17.30
N ALA A 243 9.88 13.65 -18.11
CA ALA A 243 9.61 15.03 -17.73
C ALA A 243 8.66 15.12 -16.52
N GLU A 244 7.57 14.36 -16.53
CA GLU A 244 6.58 14.31 -15.44
C GLU A 244 7.22 13.87 -14.13
N HIS A 245 7.96 12.76 -14.14
CA HIS A 245 8.65 12.27 -12.95
C HIS A 245 9.73 13.26 -12.46
N SER A 246 10.50 13.86 -13.37
CA SER A 246 11.49 14.88 -13.01
C SER A 246 10.83 16.05 -12.27
N THR A 247 9.72 16.58 -12.79
CA THR A 247 8.97 17.66 -12.14
C THR A 247 8.34 17.23 -10.82
N ALA A 248 7.75 16.04 -10.75
CA ALA A 248 7.08 15.54 -9.55
C ALA A 248 8.04 15.33 -8.37
N PHE A 249 9.27 14.90 -8.64
CA PHE A 249 10.25 14.58 -7.58
C PHE A 249 11.20 15.74 -7.25
N ALA A 250 11.35 16.76 -8.10
CA ALA A 250 12.31 17.84 -7.96
C ALA A 250 12.35 18.53 -6.58
N THR A 251 11.22 18.63 -5.88
CA THR A 251 11.11 19.43 -4.63
C THR A 251 11.06 18.61 -3.34
N SER A 252 10.69 17.33 -3.41
CA SER A 252 10.30 16.56 -2.22
C SER A 252 11.02 15.22 -2.08
N SER A 253 11.68 14.74 -3.13
CA SER A 253 12.27 13.41 -3.17
C SER A 253 13.56 13.40 -3.98
N ARG A 254 14.44 12.44 -3.71
CA ARG A 254 15.61 12.15 -4.52
C ARG A 254 15.32 10.95 -5.40
N ILE A 255 15.51 11.06 -6.71
CA ILE A 255 15.52 9.90 -7.60
C ILE A 255 16.80 9.11 -7.33
N LEU A 256 16.65 7.82 -7.03
CA LEU A 256 17.78 6.93 -6.81
C LEU A 256 18.08 6.11 -8.07
N TRP A 257 17.03 5.61 -8.71
CA TRP A 257 17.15 4.76 -9.89
C TRP A 257 15.88 4.81 -10.74
N GLN A 258 16.03 4.67 -12.04
CA GLN A 258 14.94 4.55 -13.00
C GLN A 258 15.14 3.31 -13.86
N ARG A 259 14.01 2.68 -14.22
CA ARG A 259 13.95 1.59 -15.20
C ARG A 259 12.87 1.91 -16.20
N GLN A 260 13.22 1.91 -17.47
CA GLN A 260 12.25 1.99 -18.54
C GLN A 260 12.19 0.68 -19.32
N THR A 261 10.98 0.30 -19.71
CA THR A 261 10.74 -0.94 -20.46
C THR A 261 9.73 -0.70 -21.57
N VAL A 262 9.92 -1.41 -22.69
CA VAL A 262 8.90 -1.56 -23.72
C VAL A 262 8.57 -3.04 -23.83
N GLU A 263 7.29 -3.35 -23.67
CA GLU A 263 6.74 -4.68 -23.85
C GLU A 263 5.89 -4.73 -25.11
N LEU A 264 6.06 -5.78 -25.92
CA LEU A 264 5.16 -6.12 -27.00
C LEU A 264 4.04 -7.03 -26.46
N ILE A 265 2.83 -6.50 -26.35
CA ILE A 265 1.65 -7.27 -25.98
C ILE A 265 1.06 -7.89 -27.25
N PRO A 266 1.08 -9.23 -27.38
CA PRO A 266 0.53 -9.88 -28.56
C PRO A 266 -1.00 -9.84 -28.50
N ILE A 267 -1.61 -9.42 -29.60
CA ILE A 267 -3.05 -9.45 -29.75
C ILE A 267 -3.39 -10.09 -31.08
N THR A 268 -4.33 -11.03 -31.07
CA THR A 268 -4.85 -11.65 -32.28
C THR A 268 -6.34 -11.43 -32.32
N GLU A 269 -6.78 -10.73 -33.35
CA GLU A 269 -8.18 -10.67 -33.74
C GLU A 269 -8.56 -11.92 -34.52
N VAL A 270 -9.59 -12.60 -34.04
CA VAL A 270 -10.08 -13.83 -34.65
C VAL A 270 -11.45 -13.57 -35.25
N HIS A 271 -11.50 -13.45 -36.57
CA HIS A 271 -12.75 -13.38 -37.31
C HIS A 271 -13.22 -14.80 -37.60
N TYR A 272 -14.43 -15.12 -37.15
CA TYR A 272 -15.02 -16.43 -37.33
C TYR A 272 -16.46 -16.33 -37.85
N GLN A 273 -16.96 -17.44 -38.36
CA GLN A 273 -18.36 -17.59 -38.74
C GLN A 273 -18.99 -18.74 -37.97
N TYR A 274 -20.23 -18.54 -37.53
CA TYR A 274 -21.07 -19.55 -36.92
C TYR A 274 -22.52 -19.35 -37.38
N SER A 275 -23.19 -20.44 -37.77
CA SER A 275 -24.56 -20.41 -38.32
C SER A 275 -24.78 -19.35 -39.42
N GLY A 276 -23.78 -19.16 -40.29
CA GLY A 276 -23.81 -18.19 -41.38
C GLY A 276 -23.60 -16.72 -41.00
N LYS A 277 -23.44 -16.39 -39.71
CA LYS A 277 -23.20 -15.02 -39.23
C LYS A 277 -21.72 -14.79 -38.89
N PRO A 278 -21.16 -13.61 -39.18
CA PRO A 278 -19.80 -13.24 -38.80
C PRO A 278 -19.73 -12.78 -37.35
N TYR A 279 -18.66 -13.17 -36.67
CA TYR A 279 -18.37 -12.79 -35.29
C TYR A 279 -16.88 -12.50 -35.12
N LEU A 280 -16.53 -11.84 -34.02
CA LEU A 280 -15.16 -11.45 -33.68
C LEU A 280 -14.90 -11.72 -32.20
N TYR A 281 -13.71 -12.22 -31.91
CA TYR A 281 -13.14 -12.19 -30.57
C TYR A 281 -11.65 -11.85 -30.62
N TYR A 282 -11.12 -11.46 -29.46
CA TYR A 282 -9.73 -11.09 -29.29
C TYR A 282 -9.04 -12.09 -28.38
N ILE A 283 -7.80 -12.45 -28.72
CA ILE A 283 -6.87 -13.13 -27.83
C ILE A 283 -5.74 -12.16 -27.52
N TYR A 284 -5.40 -11.97 -26.26
CA TYR A 284 -4.44 -10.95 -25.84
C TYR A 284 -3.55 -11.41 -24.68
N GLY A 285 -2.33 -10.86 -24.65
CA GLY A 285 -1.32 -11.18 -23.64
C GLY A 285 -0.62 -12.51 -23.89
N LEU A 286 0.52 -12.73 -23.22
CA LEU A 286 1.22 -14.01 -23.27
C LEU A 286 0.43 -15.15 -22.61
N GLU A 287 -0.55 -14.80 -21.76
CA GLU A 287 -1.47 -15.75 -21.13
C GLU A 287 -2.61 -16.21 -22.06
N ASN A 288 -2.69 -15.65 -23.28
CA ASN A 288 -3.76 -15.93 -24.24
C ASN A 288 -5.17 -15.72 -23.68
N LYS A 289 -5.39 -14.63 -22.94
CA LYS A 289 -6.72 -14.27 -22.43
C LYS A 289 -7.66 -13.96 -23.59
N VAL A 290 -8.94 -14.25 -23.41
CA VAL A 290 -9.96 -14.08 -24.45
C VAL A 290 -10.92 -12.97 -24.06
N TYR A 291 -11.27 -12.13 -25.03
CA TYR A 291 -12.32 -11.12 -24.92
C TYR A 291 -13.31 -11.30 -26.08
N VAL A 292 -14.61 -11.43 -25.75
CA VAL A 292 -15.69 -11.67 -26.72
C VAL A 292 -16.76 -10.60 -26.51
N LEU A 293 -17.05 -9.81 -27.56
CA LEU A 293 -18.10 -8.80 -27.54
C LEU A 293 -19.49 -9.43 -27.64
N ASP A 294 -19.72 -10.24 -28.68
CA ASP A 294 -21.03 -10.81 -29.01
C ASP A 294 -20.92 -12.31 -29.27
N TYR A 295 -21.02 -13.11 -28.20
CA TYR A 295 -20.99 -14.57 -28.33
C TYR A 295 -22.35 -15.10 -28.84
N PRO A 296 -22.40 -15.96 -29.87
CA PRO A 296 -23.64 -16.43 -30.50
C PRO A 296 -24.56 -17.27 -29.63
N GLU A 297 -24.02 -18.09 -28.73
CA GLU A 297 -24.81 -18.99 -27.86
C GLU A 297 -24.77 -18.50 -26.41
N ARG A 298 -25.55 -17.46 -26.12
CA ARG A 298 -25.82 -16.99 -24.76
C ARG A 298 -27.10 -17.64 -24.24
N CYS A 299 -27.03 -18.36 -23.13
CA CYS A 299 -28.23 -18.76 -22.40
C CYS A 299 -28.93 -17.48 -21.90
N CYS A 300 -30.25 -17.39 -22.11
CA CYS A 300 -31.11 -16.29 -21.64
C CYS A 300 -31.29 -16.31 -20.11
N CYS A 301 -30.20 -16.27 -19.35
CA CYS A 301 -30.22 -16.03 -17.93
C CYS A 301 -29.86 -14.56 -17.71
N SER A 302 -30.62 -13.88 -16.85
CA SER A 302 -30.55 -12.47 -16.47
C SER A 302 -29.28 -12.10 -15.68
N CYS A 303 -28.11 -12.58 -16.12
CA CYS A 303 -26.82 -12.30 -15.53
C CYS A 303 -26.14 -11.17 -16.32
N THR A 304 -26.00 -10.01 -15.68
CA THR A 304 -25.14 -8.93 -16.15
C THR A 304 -23.69 -9.40 -16.13
N ILE A 305 -23.07 -9.49 -17.30
CA ILE A 305 -21.62 -9.70 -17.43
C ILE A 305 -20.94 -8.38 -17.05
N VAL A 306 -20.13 -8.40 -15.99
CA VAL A 306 -19.30 -7.28 -15.51
C VAL A 306 -17.89 -7.41 -16.06
#